data_AF-A0A353RHI7-F1
#
_entry.id   AF-A0A353RHI7-F1
#
_cell.length_a   1.000
_cell.length_b   1.000
_cell.length_c   1.000
_cell.angle_alpha   90.00
_cell.angle_beta   90.00
_cell.angle_gamma   90.00
#
_symmetry.space_group_name_H-M   'P 1'
#
loop_
_entity.id
_entity.type
_entity.pdbx_description
1 polymer ?
#
loop_
_entity_poly.entity_id
_entity_poly.type
_entity_poly.pdbx_seq_one_letter_code
_entity_poly.pdbx_strand_id
1 'polypeptide(L)'
;MEKNLLQLIEEMHYSCLSGKMLPDRIVRSAYVSDLLSDVMGKAQPGMVWITSQVHKNIVAVASLKELSAVIVVNERHVDPEVLEHAEAEEVVILTSGLPAFETAGRLYQKLNEME
;
A
#
# COMPACT_ATOMS: atom_id res chain seq x y z
N MET A 1 3.21 -11.86 -12.40
CA MET A 1 4.53 -11.24 -12.58
C MET A 1 4.85 -10.44 -11.32
N GLU A 2 6.08 -10.51 -10.86
CA GLU A 2 6.57 -9.68 -9.74
C GLU A 2 6.93 -8.30 -10.32
N LYS A 3 6.26 -7.23 -9.85
CA LYS A 3 6.56 -5.85 -10.27
C LYS A 3 7.27 -5.08 -9.17
N ASN A 4 8.12 -4.17 -9.58
CA ASN A 4 8.83 -3.26 -8.71
C ASN A 4 7.90 -2.17 -8.17
N LEU A 5 7.92 -1.90 -6.86
CA LEU A 5 7.02 -0.94 -6.23
C LEU A 5 7.29 0.50 -6.67
N LEU A 6 8.54 0.93 -6.73
CA LEU A 6 8.89 2.31 -7.11
C LEU A 6 8.48 2.60 -8.55
N GLN A 7 8.78 1.68 -9.46
CA GLN A 7 8.34 1.79 -10.86
C GLN A 7 6.82 1.88 -10.96
N LEU A 8 6.10 1.05 -10.21
CA LEU A 8 4.64 1.02 -10.21
C LEU A 8 4.03 2.32 -9.65
N ILE A 9 4.65 2.92 -8.63
CA ILE A 9 4.26 4.23 -8.09
C ILE A 9 4.45 5.32 -9.15
N GLU A 10 5.59 5.36 -9.83
CA GLU A 10 5.90 6.34 -10.87
C GLU A 10 4.91 6.25 -12.04
N GLU A 11 4.66 5.05 -12.57
CA GLU A 11 3.75 4.81 -13.69
C GLU A 11 2.29 5.19 -13.37
N MET A 12 1.87 5.01 -12.12
CA MET A 12 0.49 5.32 -11.70
C MET A 12 0.33 6.74 -11.15
N HIS A 13 1.41 7.48 -11.00
CA HIS A 13 1.46 8.81 -10.39
C HIS A 13 0.89 8.85 -8.96
N TYR A 14 1.18 7.82 -8.16
CA TYR A 14 0.78 7.79 -6.75
C TYR A 14 1.76 8.57 -5.89
N SER A 15 1.26 9.18 -4.81
CA SER A 15 2.10 9.96 -3.90
C SER A 15 2.62 9.07 -2.78
N CYS A 16 3.95 9.02 -2.62
CA CYS A 16 4.60 8.31 -1.53
C CYS A 16 4.67 9.22 -0.27
N LEU A 17 3.99 8.81 0.78
CA LEU A 17 3.87 9.55 2.05
C LEU A 17 4.92 9.10 3.09
N SER A 18 5.35 7.84 3.04
CA SER A 18 6.45 7.29 3.86
C SER A 18 7.26 6.24 3.10
N GLY A 19 8.50 5.99 3.51
CA GLY A 19 9.33 4.90 3.02
C GLY A 19 10.05 5.19 1.70
N LYS A 20 10.25 6.48 1.36
CA LYS A 20 10.93 6.90 0.11
C LYS A 20 12.37 6.40 -0.02
N MET A 21 13.03 6.16 1.11
CA MET A 21 14.43 5.71 1.17
C MET A 21 14.56 4.20 1.39
N LEU A 22 13.43 3.48 1.48
CA LEU A 22 13.44 2.04 1.72
C LEU A 22 13.91 1.30 0.46
N PRO A 23 14.58 0.15 0.62
CA PRO A 23 15.01 -0.67 -0.50
C PRO A 23 13.80 -1.10 -1.32
N ASP A 24 14.06 -1.28 -2.61
CA ASP A 24 13.00 -1.53 -3.56
C ASP A 24 12.25 -2.83 -3.25
N ARG A 25 10.92 -2.77 -3.39
CA ARG A 25 10.01 -3.84 -2.96
C ARG A 25 9.35 -4.49 -4.15
N ILE A 26 9.09 -5.78 -4.01
CA ILE A 26 8.33 -6.53 -4.99
C ILE A 26 6.85 -6.49 -4.62
N VAL A 27 6.00 -6.16 -5.59
CA VAL A 27 4.54 -6.27 -5.51
C VAL A 27 4.11 -7.54 -6.23
N ARG A 28 3.48 -8.44 -5.48
CA ARG A 28 2.98 -9.73 -5.98
C ARG A 28 1.51 -9.69 -6.37
N SER A 29 0.70 -9.06 -5.53
CA SER A 29 -0.74 -8.87 -5.74
C SER A 29 -1.25 -7.78 -4.80
N ALA A 30 -2.57 -7.63 -4.70
CA ALA A 30 -3.20 -6.68 -3.79
C ALA A 30 -4.27 -7.35 -2.91
N TYR A 31 -4.53 -6.75 -1.75
CA TYR A 31 -5.64 -7.08 -0.87
C TYR A 31 -6.44 -5.82 -0.57
N VAL A 32 -7.77 -5.88 -0.67
CA VAL A 32 -8.66 -4.73 -0.47
C VAL A 32 -9.61 -5.04 0.67
N SER A 33 -9.50 -4.32 1.78
CA SER A 33 -10.39 -4.46 2.93
C SER A 33 -10.12 -3.34 3.93
N ASP A 34 -11.15 -2.86 4.62
CA ASP A 34 -11.01 -1.91 5.73
C ASP A 34 -11.11 -2.58 7.11
N LEU A 35 -11.42 -3.88 7.12
CA LEU A 35 -11.54 -4.66 8.35
C LEU A 35 -10.17 -5.24 8.72
N LEU A 36 -9.53 -4.68 9.74
CA LEU A 36 -8.17 -5.06 10.14
C LEU A 36 -8.02 -6.57 10.40
N SER A 37 -8.99 -7.21 11.04
CA SER A 37 -8.96 -8.66 11.31
C SER A 37 -8.99 -9.51 10.03
N ASP A 38 -9.67 -9.03 9.00
CA ASP A 38 -9.75 -9.69 7.70
C ASP A 38 -8.41 -9.59 6.95
N VAL A 39 -7.78 -8.41 6.99
CA VAL A 39 -6.44 -8.19 6.42
C VAL A 39 -5.39 -9.04 7.14
N MET A 40 -5.40 -9.03 8.48
CA MET A 40 -4.49 -9.85 9.29
C MET A 40 -4.64 -11.35 8.96
N GLY A 41 -5.87 -11.82 8.80
CA GLY A 41 -6.16 -13.23 8.52
C GLY A 41 -5.83 -13.68 7.09
N LYS A 42 -5.97 -12.80 6.10
CA LYS A 42 -5.97 -13.21 4.68
C LYS A 42 -4.88 -12.59 3.81
N ALA A 43 -4.41 -11.39 4.11
CA ALA A 43 -3.33 -10.78 3.33
C ALA A 43 -2.04 -11.64 3.43
N GLN A 44 -1.24 -11.64 2.37
CA GLN A 44 -0.02 -12.43 2.28
C GLN A 44 1.20 -11.52 2.09
N PRO A 45 2.41 -11.98 2.46
CA PRO A 45 3.64 -11.24 2.23
C PRO A 45 3.80 -10.82 0.76
N GLY A 46 4.28 -9.59 0.55
CA GLY A 46 4.48 -9.01 -0.78
C GLY A 46 3.19 -8.50 -1.45
N MET A 47 2.05 -8.50 -0.74
CA MET A 47 0.83 -7.85 -1.21
C MET A 47 0.85 -6.35 -0.91
N VAL A 48 0.16 -5.58 -1.74
CA VAL A 48 -0.22 -4.19 -1.44
C VAL A 48 -1.61 -4.18 -0.82
N TRP A 49 -1.78 -3.43 0.27
CA TRP A 49 -3.08 -3.31 0.92
C TRP A 49 -3.75 -1.98 0.59
N ILE A 50 -4.94 -2.03 0.01
CA ILE A 50 -5.77 -0.86 -0.29
C ILE A 50 -6.81 -0.69 0.81
N THR A 51 -6.82 0.49 1.45
CA THR A 51 -7.72 0.79 2.57
C THR A 51 -8.07 2.28 2.66
N SER A 52 -9.20 2.58 3.30
CA SER A 52 -9.59 3.92 3.74
C SER A 52 -9.12 4.24 5.17
N GLN A 53 -8.52 3.28 5.89
CA GLN A 53 -8.00 3.48 7.25
C GLN A 53 -6.74 4.36 7.24
N VAL A 54 -6.63 5.29 8.19
CA VAL A 54 -5.48 6.22 8.32
C VAL A 54 -4.82 6.21 9.69
N HIS A 55 -5.23 5.29 10.55
CA HIS A 55 -4.79 5.23 11.94
C HIS A 55 -3.53 4.36 12.06
N LYS A 56 -2.76 4.53 13.13
CA LYS A 56 -1.51 3.78 13.39
C LYS A 56 -1.58 2.26 13.22
N ASN A 57 -2.77 1.66 13.39
CA ASN A 57 -2.95 0.22 13.23
C ASN A 57 -2.66 -0.26 11.80
N ILE A 58 -2.77 0.60 10.77
CA ILE A 58 -2.42 0.19 9.41
C ILE A 58 -0.92 -0.13 9.29
N VAL A 59 -0.07 0.59 10.03
CA VAL A 59 1.38 0.38 10.08
C VAL A 59 1.69 -0.96 10.74
N ALA A 60 1.15 -1.18 11.95
CA ALA A 60 1.36 -2.41 12.69
C ALA A 60 0.91 -3.66 11.91
N VAL A 61 -0.25 -3.59 11.23
CA VAL A 61 -0.75 -4.70 10.42
C VAL A 61 0.11 -4.92 9.17
N ALA A 62 0.51 -3.85 8.48
CA ALA A 62 1.33 -3.95 7.28
C ALA A 62 2.71 -4.54 7.56
N SER A 63 3.35 -4.10 8.66
CA SER A 63 4.61 -4.66 9.15
C SER A 63 4.46 -6.14 9.51
N LEU A 64 3.47 -6.49 10.35
CA LEU A 64 3.21 -7.89 10.75
C LEU A 64 2.95 -8.83 9.58
N LYS A 65 2.33 -8.33 8.50
CA LYS A 65 1.95 -9.11 7.33
C LYS A 65 2.98 -9.06 6.20
N GLU A 66 4.10 -8.37 6.41
CA GLU A 66 5.18 -8.19 5.43
C GLU A 66 4.64 -7.65 4.10
N LEU A 67 3.76 -6.65 4.18
CA LEU A 67 3.13 -6.04 3.01
C LEU A 67 4.09 -5.09 2.32
N SER A 68 4.05 -5.07 0.99
CA SER A 68 4.94 -4.21 0.20
C SER A 68 4.63 -2.73 0.43
N ALA A 69 3.34 -2.38 0.50
CA ALA A 69 2.87 -1.04 0.79
C ALA A 69 1.40 -1.04 1.26
N VAL A 70 0.99 0.08 1.88
CA VAL A 70 -0.40 0.44 2.12
C VAL A 70 -0.77 1.60 1.19
N ILE A 71 -1.89 1.50 0.46
CA ILE A 71 -2.46 2.59 -0.33
C ILE A 71 -3.70 3.12 0.37
N VAL A 72 -3.63 4.37 0.81
CA VAL A 72 -4.74 5.13 1.39
C VAL A 72 -5.54 5.81 0.29
N VAL A 73 -6.83 5.47 0.21
CA VAL A 73 -7.76 5.95 -0.82
C VAL A 73 -8.63 7.13 -0.35
N ASN A 74 -9.37 7.75 -1.29
CA ASN A 74 -10.33 8.82 -1.05
C ASN A 74 -9.73 10.10 -0.44
N GLU A 75 -8.53 10.49 -0.87
CA GLU A 75 -7.88 11.76 -0.48
C GLU A 75 -7.79 11.97 1.05
N ARG A 76 -7.69 10.88 1.81
CA ARG A 76 -7.65 10.95 3.27
C ARG A 76 -6.29 11.43 3.76
N HIS A 77 -6.32 12.29 4.76
CA HIS A 77 -5.12 12.77 5.45
C HIS A 77 -4.58 11.68 6.38
N VAL A 78 -3.29 11.37 6.25
CA VAL A 78 -2.56 10.51 7.19
C VAL A 78 -1.74 11.41 8.08
N ASP A 79 -1.96 11.32 9.40
CA ASP A 79 -1.31 12.21 10.35
C ASP A 79 0.22 11.99 10.37
N PRO A 80 1.03 13.05 10.56
CA PRO A 80 2.48 12.94 10.60
C PRO A 80 3.01 11.90 11.59
N GLU A 81 2.38 11.74 12.76
CA GLU A 81 2.74 10.72 13.75
C GLU A 81 2.62 9.29 13.17
N VAL A 82 1.62 9.04 12.32
CA VAL A 82 1.45 7.75 11.65
C VAL A 82 2.53 7.55 10.59
N LEU A 83 2.92 8.61 9.87
CA LEU A 83 4.01 8.56 8.90
C LEU A 83 5.36 8.33 9.56
N GLU A 84 5.64 8.99 10.69
CA GLU A 84 6.84 8.77 11.50
C GLU A 84 6.91 7.32 12.01
N HIS A 85 5.79 6.80 12.50
CA HIS A 85 5.71 5.40 12.91
C HIS A 85 5.93 4.44 11.72
N ALA A 86 5.40 4.78 10.54
CA ALA A 86 5.62 4.00 9.32
C ALA A 86 7.08 4.00 8.89
N GLU A 87 7.79 5.13 8.97
CA GLU A 87 9.24 5.16 8.70
C GLU A 87 10.02 4.27 9.68
N ALA A 88 9.68 4.33 10.98
CA ALA A 88 10.35 3.52 12.01
C ALA A 88 10.13 2.01 11.84
N GLU A 89 8.95 1.61 11.38
CA GLU A 89 8.59 0.20 11.12
C GLU A 89 8.89 -0.24 9.69
N GLU A 90 9.56 0.60 8.90
CA GLU A 90 9.84 0.36 7.48
C GLU A 90 8.56 -0.02 6.70
N VAL A 91 7.48 0.75 6.86
CA VAL A 91 6.22 0.58 6.12
C VAL A 91 6.07 1.70 5.11
N VAL A 92 5.86 1.33 3.84
CA VAL A 92 5.54 2.28 2.77
C VAL A 92 4.05 2.61 2.79
N ILE A 93 3.73 3.89 2.96
CA ILE A 93 2.37 4.42 2.84
C ILE A 93 2.30 5.28 1.59
N LEU A 94 1.31 4.99 0.75
CA LEU A 94 1.00 5.69 -0.49
C LEU A 94 -0.39 6.30 -0.40
N THR A 95 -0.65 7.31 -1.22
CA THR A 95 -2.01 7.73 -1.53
C THR A 95 -2.22 7.83 -3.03
N SER A 96 -3.38 7.36 -3.49
CA SER A 96 -3.75 7.41 -4.91
C SER A 96 -4.53 8.67 -5.29
N GLY A 97 -5.11 9.39 -4.31
CA GLY A 97 -6.09 10.45 -4.57
C GLY A 97 -7.38 9.95 -5.24
N LEU A 98 -7.60 8.63 -5.32
CA LEU A 98 -8.72 8.00 -6.00
C LEU A 98 -9.54 7.14 -5.04
N PRO A 99 -10.79 6.80 -5.37
CA PRO A 99 -11.54 5.80 -4.63
C PRO A 99 -10.96 4.39 -4.79
N ALA A 100 -11.42 3.48 -3.92
CA ALA A 100 -10.91 2.11 -3.85
C ALA A 100 -11.09 1.33 -5.16
N PHE A 101 -12.20 1.54 -5.87
CA PHE A 101 -12.50 0.84 -7.11
C PHE A 101 -11.48 1.19 -8.21
N GLU A 102 -11.26 2.48 -8.46
CA GLU A 102 -10.32 2.96 -9.47
C GLU A 102 -8.88 2.61 -9.09
N THR A 103 -8.53 2.72 -7.81
CA THR A 103 -7.22 2.33 -7.29
C THR A 103 -6.96 0.84 -7.54
N ALA A 104 -7.90 -0.02 -7.15
CA ALA A 104 -7.79 -1.46 -7.35
C ALA A 104 -7.78 -1.84 -8.83
N GLY A 105 -8.63 -1.21 -9.65
CA GLY A 105 -8.71 -1.46 -11.09
C GLY A 105 -7.41 -1.10 -11.81
N ARG A 106 -6.83 0.07 -11.53
CA ARG A 106 -5.54 0.48 -12.10
C ARG A 106 -4.41 -0.45 -11.66
N LEU A 107 -4.36 -0.79 -10.38
CA LEU A 107 -3.36 -1.70 -9.85
C LEU A 107 -3.48 -3.10 -10.47
N TYR A 108 -4.70 -3.63 -10.57
CA TYR A 108 -4.96 -4.92 -11.20
C TYR A 108 -4.53 -4.94 -12.66
N GLN A 109 -4.89 -3.90 -13.43
CA GLN A 109 -4.44 -3.76 -14.82
C GLN A 109 -2.92 -3.73 -14.89
N LYS A 110 -2.26 -2.90 -14.08
CA LYS A 110 -0.81 -2.77 -14.08
C LYS A 110 -0.07 -4.06 -13.71
N LEU A 111 -0.59 -4.85 -12.76
CA LEU A 111 0.04 -6.11 -12.38
C LEU A 111 -0.17 -7.25 -13.40
N ASN A 112 -1.19 -7.13 -14.25
CA ASN A 112 -1.57 -8.15 -15.23
C ASN A 112 -1.36 -7.72 -16.69
N GLU A 113 -0.79 -6.53 -16.94
CA GLU A 113 -0.29 -6.15 -18.26
C GLU A 113 0.72 -7.22 -18.71
N MET A 114 0.30 -8.04 -19.68
CA MET A 114 1.19 -8.94 -20.42
C MET A 114 2.08 -8.03 -21.26
N GLU A 115 3.39 -8.09 -21.04
CA GLU A 115 4.33 -7.74 -22.11
C GLU A 115 4.22 -8.76 -23.26
#